data_AF-A0A3M5DD16-F1
#
_entry.id   AF-A0A3M5DD16-F1
#
_cell.length_a   1.000
_cell.length_b   1.000
_cell.length_c   1.000
_cell.angle_alpha   90.00
_cell.angle_beta   90.00
_cell.angle_gamma   90.00
#
_symmetry.space_group_name_H-M   'P 1'
#
loop_
_entity.id
_entity.type
_entity.pdbx_description
1 polymer ?
#
loop_
_entity_poly.entity_id
_entity_poly.type
_entity_poly.pdbx_seq_one_letter_code
_entity_poly.pdbx_strand_id
1 'polypeptide(L)' 'AMAETRTVNYKVATLQVDLFDGKDGKLVWRGSGEQIMRTSPPSPAEREQAIRETVQKVMSQYPPR' A
#
# COMPACT_ATOMS: atom_id res chain seq x y z
N ALA A 1 37.20 -11.79 12.11
CA ALA A 1 35.95 -11.96 11.33
C ALA A 1 35.67 -10.65 10.61
N MET A 2 35.42 -10.66 9.30
CA MET A 2 35.07 -9.45 8.57
C MET A 2 33.55 -9.38 8.45
N ALA A 3 32.94 -8.25 8.83
CA ALA A 3 31.55 -7.96 8.58
C ALA A 3 31.45 -7.03 7.37
N GLU A 4 30.64 -7.38 6.39
CA GLU A 4 30.34 -6.55 5.23
C GLU A 4 28.98 -5.86 5.44
N THR A 5 28.97 -4.53 5.31
CA THR A 5 27.74 -3.72 5.34
C THR A 5 27.40 -3.33 3.91
N ARG A 6 26.17 -3.60 3.47
CA ARG A 6 25.65 -3.12 2.18
C ARG A 6 24.43 -2.23 2.37
N THR A 7 24.35 -1.18 1.57
CA THR A 7 23.17 -0.31 1.46
C THR A 7 22.29 -0.80 0.31
N VAL A 8 21.01 -1.05 0.57
CA VAL A 8 20.03 -1.40 -0.47
C VAL A 8 19.04 -0.26 -0.61
N ASN A 9 18.98 0.32 -1.81
CA ASN A 9 17.98 1.33 -2.15
C ASN A 9 16.83 0.65 -2.90
N TYR A 10 15.60 0.90 -2.48
CA TYR A 10 14.40 0.43 -3.17
C TYR A 10 13.32 1.51 -3.12
N LYS A 11 12.42 1.47 -4.10
CA LYS A 11 11.26 2.36 -4.13
C LYS A 11 10.11 1.72 -3.35
N VAL A 12 9.39 2.53 -2.59
CA VAL A 12 8.16 2.12 -1.89
C VAL A 12 7.01 2.91 -2.47
N ALA A 13 5.95 2.21 -2.85
CA ALA A 13 4.66 2.80 -3.16
C ALA A 13 3.77 2.71 -1.92
N THR A 14 3.16 3.83 -1.55
CA THR A 14 2.18 3.89 -0.46
C THR A 14 0.79 4.11 -1.05
N LEU A 15 -0.18 3.31 -0.60
CA LEU A 15 -1.59 3.45 -0.94
C LEU A 15 -2.38 3.78 0.33
N GLN A 16 -3.26 4.76 0.25
CA GLN A 16 -4.19 5.14 1.31
C GLN A 16 -5.62 4.90 0.84
N VAL A 17 -6.45 4.29 1.69
CA VAL A 17 -7.89 4.14 1.49
C VAL A 17 -8.62 4.94 2.55
N ASP A 18 -9.46 5.88 2.12
CA ASP A 18 -10.28 6.72 2.99
C ASP A 18 -11.75 6.34 2.81
N LEU A 19 -12.43 6.05 3.91
CA LEU A 19 -13.88 5.84 3.97
C LEU A 19 -14.52 7.06 4.62
N PHE A 20 -15.51 7.64 3.94
CA PHE A 20 -16.27 8.80 4.40
C PHE A 20 -17.72 8.40 4.70
N ASP A 21 -18.33 9.03 5.71
CA ASP A 21 -19.76 8.90 5.99
C ASP A 21 -20.56 9.53 4.85
N GLY A 22 -21.55 8.80 4.33
CA GLY A 22 -22.36 9.25 3.18
C GLY A 22 -23.35 10.38 3.50
N LYS A 23 -23.59 10.71 4.78
CA LYS A 23 -24.53 11.75 5.20
C LYS A 23 -23.87 13.11 5.28
N ASP A 24 -22.67 13.17 5.85
CA ASP A 24 -21.97 14.43 6.15
C ASP A 24 -20.56 14.54 5.53
N GLY A 25 -20.08 13.50 4.86
CA GLY A 25 -18.76 13.49 4.22
C GLY A 25 -17.58 13.42 5.21
N LYS A 26 -17.84 13.12 6.48
CA LYS A 26 -16.78 13.01 7.49
C LYS A 26 -15.95 11.75 7.26
N LEU A 27 -14.63 11.85 7.39
CA LEU A 27 -13.73 10.69 7.40
C LEU A 27 -14.07 9.80 8.61
N VAL A 28 -14.48 8.56 8.35
CA VAL A 28 -14.82 7.57 9.40
C VAL A 28 -13.75 6.52 9.59
N TRP A 29 -12.94 6.27 8.56
CA TRP A 29 -11.83 5.33 8.65
C TRP A 29 -10.78 5.61 7.58
N ARG A 30 -9.52 5.31 7.92
CA ARG A 30 -8.38 5.39 7.02
C ARG A 30 -7.47 4.19 7.26
N GLY A 31 -7.12 3.51 6.18
CA GLY A 31 -6.09 2.47 6.18
C GLY A 31 -4.99 2.79 5.17
N SER A 32 -3.78 2.32 5.43
CA SER A 32 -2.64 2.45 4.51
C SER A 32 -1.93 1.12 4.30
N GLY A 33 -1.37 0.95 3.11
CA GLY A 33 -0.56 -0.20 2.73
C GLY A 33 0.66 0.24 1.94
N GLU A 34 1.79 -0.41 2.19
CA GLU A 34 3.05 -0.14 1.49
C GLU A 34 3.46 -1.34 0.65
N GLN A 35 3.99 -1.07 -0.54
CA GLN A 35 4.53 -2.08 -1.44
C GLN A 35 5.91 -1.67 -1.94
N ILE A 36 6.88 -2.57 -1.76
CA ILE A 36 8.20 -2.42 -2.36
C ILE A 36 8.08 -2.65 -3.87
N MET A 37 8.53 -1.68 -4.66
CA MET A 37 8.59 -1.77 -6.11
C MET A 37 9.90 -2.45 -6.52
N ARG A 38 9.85 -3.79 -6.69
CA ARG A 38 11.01 -4.60 -7.07
C ARG A 38 11.43 -4.39 -8.53
N THR A 39 10.47 -4.13 -9.41
CA THR A 39 10.66 -3.78 -10.83
C THR A 39 10.07 -2.39 -11.09
N SER A 40 10.81 -1.53 -11.81
CA SER A 40 10.39 -0.15 -12.09
C SER A 40 10.79 0.25 -13.52
N PRO A 41 9.85 0.69 -14.38
CA PRO A 41 8.40 0.76 -14.15
C PRO A 41 7.69 -0.58 -14.42
N PRO A 42 6.66 -0.96 -13.63
CA PRO A 42 5.79 -2.10 -13.95
C PRO A 42 4.91 -1.80 -15.18
N SER A 43 4.46 -2.84 -15.87
CA SER A 43 3.43 -2.71 -16.91
C SER A 43 2.10 -2.22 -16.31
N PRO A 44 1.18 -1.66 -17.13
CA PRO A 44 -0.13 -1.25 -16.65
C PRO A 44 -0.91 -2.38 -15.94
N ALA A 45 -0.84 -3.61 -16.45
CA ALA A 45 -1.52 -4.77 -15.87
C ALA A 45 -0.92 -5.19 -14.51
N GLU A 46 0.41 -5.23 -14.40
CA GLU A 46 1.09 -5.51 -13.12
C GLU A 46 0.79 -4.43 -12.09
N ARG A 47 0.69 -3.16 -12.52
CA ARG A 47 0.32 -2.04 -11.65
C ARG A 47 -1.12 -2.18 -11.15
N GLU A 48 -2.07 -2.53 -12.02
CA GLU A 48 -3.46 -2.75 -11.63
C GLU A 48 -3.58 -3.88 -10.59
N GLN A 49 -2.92 -5.01 -10.85
CA GLN A 49 -2.93 -6.15 -9.95
C GLN A 49 -2.34 -5.79 -8.57
N ALA A 50 -1.20 -5.11 -8.54
CA ALA A 50 -0.56 -4.65 -7.31
C ALA A 50 -1.46 -3.72 -6.48
N ILE A 51 -2.16 -2.78 -7.14
CA ILE A 51 -3.12 -1.89 -6.48
C ILE A 51 -4.28 -2.70 -5.91
N ARG A 52 -4.88 -3.61 -6.70
CA ARG A 52 -6.01 -4.45 -6.26
C ARG A 52 -5.66 -5.27 -5.02
N GLU A 53 -4.49 -5.92 -5.03
CA GLU A 53 -4.02 -6.71 -3.89
C GLU A 53 -3.77 -5.84 -2.66
N THR A 54 -3.18 -4.65 -2.84
CA THR A 54 -2.91 -3.73 -1.73
C THR A 54 -4.22 -3.23 -1.12
N VAL A 55 -5.21 -2.86 -1.94
CA VAL A 55 -6.54 -2.46 -1.46
C VAL A 55 -7.21 -3.60 -0.69
N GLN A 56 -7.17 -4.84 -1.20
CA GLN A 56 -7.74 -6.00 -0.48
C GLN A 56 -7.10 -6.21 0.89
N LYS A 57 -5.76 -6.07 1.00
CA LYS A 57 -5.04 -6.17 2.27
C LYS A 57 -5.38 -5.04 3.24
N VAL A 58 -5.51 -3.81 2.74
CA VAL A 58 -5.89 -2.65 3.56
C VAL A 58 -7.32 -2.80 4.06
N MET A 59 -8.25 -3.20 3.19
CA MET A 59 -9.66 -3.38 3.53
C MET A 59 -9.94 -4.56 4.46
N SER A 60 -9.05 -5.57 4.55
CA SER A 60 -9.23 -6.68 5.49
C SER A 60 -9.10 -6.27 6.97
N GLN A 61 -8.56 -5.07 7.22
CA GLN A 61 -8.47 -4.46 8.56
C GLN A 61 -9.70 -3.63 8.90
N TYR A 62 -10.65 -3.49 7.98
CA TYR A 62 -11.91 -2.79 8.18
C TYR A 62 -13.08 -3.79 8.35
N PRO A 63 -14.03 -3.56 9.27
CA PRO A 63 -13.96 -2.53 10.32
C PRO A 63 -12.95 -2.94 11.42
N PRO A 64 -12.37 -1.96 12.15
CA PRO A 64 -11.59 -2.26 13.34
C PRO A 64 -12.48 -3.00 14.37
N ARG A 65 -11.92 -4.04 15.00
CA ARG A 65 -12.58 -4.81 16.06
C ARG A 65 -12.49 -4.10 17.41
#